data_AF-A0A7S2QG16-F1
#
_entry.id   AF-A0A7S2QG16-F1
#
_cell.length_a   1.000
_cell.length_b   1.000
_cell.length_c   1.000
_cell.angle_alpha   90.00
_cell.angle_beta   90.00
_cell.angle_gamma   90.00
#
_symmetry.space_group_name_H-M   'P 1'
#
loop_
_entity.id
_entity.type
_entity.pdbx_description
1 polymer ?
#
loop_
_entity_poly.entity_id
_entity_poly.type
_entity_poly.pdbx_seq_one_letter_code
_entity_poly.pdbx_strand_id
1 'polypeptide(L)'
;STSMQRAVRVHVVSRHLSSHVFFGAWCQADHTSFAAFCSSCVEERYYIAGDTCFRANENGQNMFFVKAGALMYKPGSLAPETSFPAEDPRLLCRVHSMASEVAMWLK
;
A
#
# COMPACT_ATOMS: atom_id res chain seq x y z
N SER A 1 5.96 -30.51 -0.60
CA SER A 1 4.51 -30.25 -0.67
C SER A 1 4.29 -28.75 -0.54
N THR A 2 4.22 -28.01 -1.66
CA THR A 2 3.80 -26.60 -1.65
C THR A 2 2.29 -26.58 -1.47
N SER A 3 1.81 -26.24 -0.27
CA SER A 3 0.39 -26.33 0.07
C SER A 3 -0.44 -25.43 -0.85
N MET A 4 -1.66 -25.87 -1.20
CA MET A 4 -2.63 -25.10 -1.99
C MET A 4 -2.81 -23.67 -1.43
N GLN A 5 -2.72 -23.50 -0.11
CA GLN A 5 -2.76 -22.21 0.57
C GLN A 5 -1.66 -21.25 0.10
N ARG A 6 -0.43 -21.74 -0.10
CA ARG A 6 0.67 -20.91 -0.62
C ARG A 6 0.38 -20.44 -2.04
N ALA A 7 -0.12 -21.34 -2.89
CA ALA A 7 -0.47 -20.99 -4.28
C ALA A 7 -1.59 -19.94 -4.34
N VAL A 8 -2.63 -20.09 -3.51
CA VAL A 8 -3.71 -19.10 -3.38
C VAL A 8 -3.18 -17.76 -2.88
N ARG A 9 -2.32 -17.75 -1.86
CA ARG A 9 -1.71 -16.52 -1.33
C ARG A 9 -0.91 -15.78 -2.40
N VAL A 10 -0.04 -16.50 -3.11
CA VAL A 10 0.75 -15.91 -4.22
C VAL A 10 -0.17 -15.34 -5.28
N HIS A 11 -1.22 -16.07 -5.68
CA HIS A 11 -2.17 -15.60 -6.68
C HIS A 11 -2.91 -14.32 -6.24
N VAL A 12 -3.39 -14.26 -5.01
CA VAL A 12 -4.11 -13.06 -4.49
C VAL A 12 -3.16 -11.88 -4.38
N VAL A 13 -2.00 -12.05 -3.76
CA VAL A 13 -1.04 -10.95 -3.52
C VAL A 13 -0.46 -10.43 -4.83
N SER A 14 -0.07 -11.32 -5.75
CA SER A 14 0.49 -10.93 -7.04
C SER A 14 -0.47 -10.04 -7.85
N ARG A 15 -1.79 -10.30 -7.81
CA ARG A 15 -2.78 -9.45 -8.49
C ARG A 15 -2.88 -8.04 -7.92
N HIS A 16 -2.62 -7.87 -6.62
CA HIS A 16 -2.62 -6.55 -5.99
C HIS A 16 -1.31 -5.79 -6.24
N LEU A 17 -0.19 -6.50 -6.30
CA LEU A 17 1.12 -5.88 -6.51
C LEU A 17 1.43 -5.62 -7.98
N SER A 18 0.94 -6.45 -8.91
CA SER A 18 1.29 -6.34 -10.34
C SER A 18 0.78 -5.06 -11.00
N SER A 19 -0.17 -4.34 -10.39
CA SER A 19 -0.58 -3.00 -10.84
C SER A 19 0.51 -1.95 -10.65
N HIS A 20 1.47 -2.19 -9.75
CA HIS A 20 2.57 -1.30 -9.49
C HIS A 20 3.75 -1.60 -10.44
N VAL A 21 4.27 -0.56 -11.10
CA VAL A 21 5.28 -0.68 -12.16
C VAL A 21 6.48 -1.53 -11.75
N PHE A 22 7.04 -1.29 -10.56
CA PHE A 22 8.18 -2.06 -10.06
C PHE A 22 7.86 -3.55 -9.88
N PHE A 23 6.74 -3.87 -9.24
CA PHE A 23 6.38 -5.26 -8.95
C PHE A 23 5.89 -6.00 -10.20
N GLY A 24 5.23 -5.30 -11.12
CA GLY A 24 4.89 -5.82 -12.45
C GLY A 24 6.14 -6.20 -13.24
N ALA A 25 7.13 -5.29 -13.32
CA ALA A 25 8.40 -5.56 -13.97
C ALA A 25 9.18 -6.70 -13.30
N TRP A 26 9.23 -6.73 -11.96
CA TRP A 26 9.89 -7.81 -11.23
C TRP A 26 9.22 -9.17 -11.47
N CYS A 27 7.88 -9.24 -11.44
CA CYS A 27 7.14 -10.46 -11.74
C CYS A 27 7.45 -11.01 -13.14
N GLN A 28 7.61 -10.12 -14.14
CA GLN A 28 7.98 -10.51 -15.50
C GLN A 28 9.44 -10.97 -15.62
N ALA A 29 10.35 -10.33 -14.89
CA ALA A 29 11.78 -10.65 -14.92
C ALA A 29 12.11 -11.94 -14.14
N ASP A 30 11.50 -12.13 -12.97
CA ASP A 30 11.71 -13.29 -12.11
C ASP A 30 10.45 -13.61 -11.28
N HIS A 31 9.58 -14.41 -11.90
CA HIS A 31 8.35 -14.88 -11.26
C HIS A 31 8.62 -15.74 -10.02
N THR A 32 9.73 -16.49 -9.95
CA THR A 32 10.01 -17.40 -8.84
C THR A 32 10.35 -16.61 -7.58
N SER A 33 11.26 -15.63 -7.68
CA SER A 33 11.60 -14.76 -6.56
C SER A 33 10.42 -13.88 -6.15
N PHE A 34 9.65 -13.38 -7.12
CA PHE A 34 8.43 -12.63 -6.84
C PHE A 34 7.37 -13.48 -6.11
N ALA A 35 7.14 -14.72 -6.53
CA ALA A 35 6.23 -15.64 -5.84
C ALA A 35 6.72 -15.98 -4.42
N ALA A 36 8.02 -16.11 -4.21
CA ALA A 36 8.58 -16.25 -2.87
C ALA A 36 8.26 -15.03 -2.01
N PHE A 37 8.55 -13.82 -2.51
CA PHE A 37 8.21 -12.55 -1.86
C PHE A 37 6.73 -12.44 -1.49
N CYS A 38 5.82 -12.71 -2.43
CA CYS A 38 4.37 -12.69 -2.17
C CYS A 38 3.95 -13.66 -1.05
N SER A 39 4.66 -14.78 -0.91
CA SER A 39 4.33 -15.79 0.10
C SER A 39 4.90 -15.49 1.49
N SER A 40 6.01 -14.75 1.58
CA SER A 40 6.77 -14.59 2.84
C SER A 40 6.85 -13.17 3.39
N CYS A 41 6.76 -12.15 2.54
CA CYS A 41 7.09 -10.77 2.92
C CYS A 41 5.88 -9.84 2.96
N VAL A 42 4.69 -10.33 2.59
CA VAL A 42 3.46 -9.53 2.57
C VAL A 42 2.57 -9.95 3.72
N GLU A 43 2.23 -9.00 4.58
CA GLU A 43 1.31 -9.17 5.70
C GLU A 43 0.00 -8.42 5.44
N GLU A 44 -1.10 -8.96 5.95
CA GLU A 44 -2.39 -8.26 5.93
C GLU A 44 -2.59 -7.49 7.23
N ARG A 45 -3.02 -6.23 7.11
CA ARG A 45 -3.45 -5.41 8.25
C ARG A 45 -4.86 -4.92 8.02
N TYR A 46 -5.63 -4.88 9.10
CA TYR A 46 -7.03 -4.48 9.11
C TYR A 46 -7.18 -3.28 10.03
N TYR A 47 -7.93 -2.28 9.56
CA TYR A 47 -8.18 -1.04 10.27
C TYR A 47 -9.68 -0.74 10.25
N ILE A 48 -10.16 -0.09 11.30
CA ILE A 48 -11.52 0.45 11.36
C ILE A 48 -11.51 1.96 11.11
N ALA A 49 -12.68 2.53 10.80
CA ALA A 49 -12.80 3.96 10.58
C ALA A 49 -12.36 4.74 11.83
N GLY A 50 -11.47 5.71 11.63
CA GLY A 50 -10.87 6.51 12.71
C GLY A 50 -9.48 6.03 13.15
N ASP A 51 -9.05 4.82 12.75
CA ASP A 51 -7.70 4.36 13.04
C ASP A 51 -6.64 5.18 12.31
N THR A 52 -5.53 5.43 13.00
CA THR A 52 -4.36 6.07 12.41
C THR A 52 -3.42 5.00 11.87
N CYS A 53 -3.29 4.93 10.55
CA CYS A 53 -2.37 4.00 9.89
C CYS A 53 -0.90 4.46 9.96
N PHE A 54 -0.68 5.78 9.93
CA PHE A 54 0.62 6.41 9.84
C PHE A 54 0.65 7.68 10.67
N ARG A 55 1.74 7.92 11.41
CA ARG A 55 1.92 9.20 12.12
C ARG A 55 3.04 10.03 11.51
N ALA A 56 2.90 11.33 11.70
CA ALA A 56 3.94 12.28 11.37
C ALA A 56 5.24 11.96 12.10
N ASN A 57 6.36 12.01 11.37
CA ASN A 57 7.71 11.78 11.88
C ASN A 57 8.00 10.33 12.34
N GLU A 58 7.13 9.37 12.02
CA GLU A 58 7.50 7.95 12.11
C GLU A 58 8.41 7.58 10.94
N ASN A 59 9.36 6.69 11.21
CA ASN A 59 10.27 6.20 10.18
C ASN A 59 9.56 5.17 9.29
N GLY A 60 9.53 5.46 7.99
CA GLY A 60 9.06 4.55 6.94
C GLY A 60 9.84 3.25 6.87
N GLN A 61 9.37 2.23 7.60
CA GLN A 61 9.95 0.88 7.55
C GLN A 61 9.18 -0.07 6.62
N ASN A 62 7.94 0.27 6.29
CA ASN A 62 7.03 -0.60 5.56
C ASN A 62 6.37 0.12 4.38
N MET A 63 6.00 -0.65 3.37
CA MET A 63 5.21 -0.18 2.22
C MET A 63 3.82 -0.81 2.28
N PHE A 64 2.78 -0.02 2.01
CA PHE A 64 1.40 -0.45 2.16
C PHE A 64 0.63 -0.32 0.85
N PHE A 65 -0.26 -1.28 0.64
CA PHE A 65 -1.16 -1.34 -0.51
C PHE A 65 -2.60 -1.40 -0.01
N VAL A 66 -3.42 -0.45 -0.46
CA VAL A 66 -4.83 -0.43 -0.06
C VAL A 66 -5.59 -1.50 -0.86
N LYS A 67 -5.90 -2.60 -0.19
CA LYS A 67 -6.68 -3.73 -0.75
C LYS A 67 -8.18 -3.45 -0.76
N ALA A 68 -8.69 -2.69 0.20
CA ALA A 68 -10.10 -2.32 0.33
C ALA A 68 -10.24 -1.02 1.13
N GLY A 69 -11.33 -0.28 0.90
CA GLY A 69 -11.59 0.99 1.58
C GLY A 69 -10.78 2.16 1.02
N ALA A 70 -10.53 3.16 1.88
CA ALA A 70 -9.70 4.31 1.56
C ALA A 70 -8.98 4.80 2.81
N LEU A 71 -7.80 5.38 2.60
CA LEU A 71 -7.06 6.11 3.62
C LEU A 71 -7.22 7.60 3.36
N MET A 72 -7.46 8.37 4.42
CA MET A 72 -7.54 9.82 4.37
C MET A 72 -6.23 10.42 4.87
N TYR A 73 -5.63 11.27 4.04
CA TYR A 73 -4.49 12.08 4.42
C TYR A 73 -4.97 13.34 5.14
N LYS A 74 -4.44 13.56 6.35
CA LYS A 74 -4.66 14.80 7.10
C LYS A 74 -3.41 15.67 6.99
N PRO A 75 -3.41 16.72 6.16
CA PRO A 75 -2.24 17.57 6.00
C PRO A 75 -1.84 18.25 7.31
N GLY A 76 -0.53 18.41 7.50
CA GLY A 76 0.01 19.22 8.59
C GLY A 76 -0.33 20.70 8.41
N SER A 77 -0.17 21.52 9.44
CA SER A 77 -0.52 22.97 9.38
C SER A 77 0.30 23.78 8.37
N LEU A 78 1.42 23.24 7.90
CA LEU A 78 2.34 23.89 6.97
C LEU A 78 2.26 23.33 5.53
N ALA A 79 1.41 22.34 5.29
CA ALA A 79 1.30 21.70 4.00
C ALA A 79 0.46 22.57 3.02
N PRO A 80 0.77 22.64 1.72
CA PRO A 80 -0.08 23.34 0.76
C PRO A 80 -1.51 22.79 0.71
N GLU A 81 -1.65 21.48 0.94
CA GLU A 81 -2.90 20.74 0.90
C GLU A 81 -3.83 21.05 2.08
N THR A 82 -3.37 21.77 3.11
CA THR A 82 -4.22 22.23 4.22
C THR A 82 -5.29 23.22 3.76
N SER A 83 -5.11 23.80 2.57
CA SER A 83 -6.11 24.64 1.89
C SER A 83 -7.21 23.82 1.20
N PHE A 84 -7.04 22.50 1.04
CA PHE A 84 -8.03 21.66 0.39
C PHE A 84 -9.21 21.37 1.32
N PRO A 85 -10.44 21.28 0.78
CA PRO A 85 -11.57 20.76 1.54
C PRO A 85 -11.28 19.36 2.10
N ALA A 86 -11.83 19.02 3.27
CA ALA A 86 -11.60 17.71 3.90
C ALA A 86 -12.02 16.52 3.01
N GLU A 87 -12.97 16.73 2.10
CA GLU A 87 -13.47 15.73 1.16
C GLU A 87 -12.76 15.75 -0.20
N ASP A 88 -11.69 16.54 -0.34
CA ASP A 88 -10.97 16.65 -1.60
C ASP A 88 -10.39 15.28 -2.02
N PRO A 89 -10.67 14.81 -3.24
CA PRO A 89 -10.23 13.49 -3.69
C PRO A 89 -8.70 13.33 -3.69
N ARG A 90 -7.94 14.42 -3.71
CA ARG A 90 -6.47 14.40 -3.61
C ARG A 90 -5.97 14.02 -2.23
N LEU A 91 -6.81 14.13 -1.20
CA LEU A 91 -6.51 13.68 0.17
C LEU A 91 -6.86 12.20 0.40
N LEU A 92 -7.33 11.48 -0.63
CA LEU A 92 -7.80 10.10 -0.50
C LEU A 92 -6.88 9.12 -1.25
N CYS A 93 -6.27 8.19 -0.52
CA CYS A 93 -5.63 7.02 -1.12
C CYS A 93 -6.65 5.89 -1.23
N ARG A 94 -7.06 5.56 -2.46
CA ARG A 94 -8.12 4.58 -2.75
C ARG A 94 -7.56 3.19 -3.03
N VAL A 95 -8.46 2.21 -3.15
CA VAL A 95 -8.14 0.84 -3.54
C VAL A 95 -7.25 0.80 -4.79
N HIS A 96 -6.29 -0.13 -4.80
CA HIS A 96 -5.28 -0.30 -5.86
C HIS A 96 -4.27 0.84 -5.98
N SER A 97 -4.30 1.83 -5.08
CA SER A 97 -3.29 2.87 -4.98
C SER A 97 -2.22 2.49 -3.95
N MET A 98 -0.99 2.96 -4.18
CA MET A 98 0.11 2.81 -3.23
C MET A 98 0.05 3.94 -2.20
N ALA A 99 0.16 3.58 -0.93
CA ALA A 99 0.45 4.52 0.14
C ALA A 99 1.84 4.18 0.69
N SER A 100 2.77 5.13 0.60
CA SER A 100 4.00 5.03 1.38
C SER A 100 4.04 6.18 2.39
N GLU A 101 4.67 5.93 3.53
CA GLU A 101 4.99 6.94 4.53
C GLU A 101 5.88 8.06 3.99
N VAL A 102 6.40 7.94 2.76
CA VAL A 102 7.13 9.02 2.06
C VAL A 102 6.22 9.72 1.05
N ALA A 103 5.31 8.99 0.40
CA ALA A 103 4.40 9.51 -0.63
C ALA A 103 3.32 10.46 -0.08
N MET A 104 3.02 10.41 1.22
CA MET A 104 2.17 11.39 1.90
C MET A 104 2.93 12.63 2.40
N TRP A 105 4.22 12.73 2.07
CA TRP A 105 5.14 13.76 2.57
C TRP A 105 6.02 14.37 1.47
N LEU A 106 5.85 13.96 0.22
CA LEU A 106 6.63 14.51 -0.88
C LEU A 106 6.14 15.93 -1.17
N LYS A 107 6.97 16.88 -0.75
CA LYS A 107 6.95 18.32 -1.06
C LYS A 107 6.81 18.60 -2.55
#